data_AF-A0A382FIB0-F1
#
_entry.id   AF-A0A382FIB0-F1
#
_cell.length_a   1.000
_cell.length_b   1.000
_cell.length_c   1.000
_cell.angle_alpha   90.00
_cell.angle_beta   90.00
_cell.angle_gamma   90.00
#
_symmetry.space_group_name_H-M   'P 1'
#
loop_
_entity.id
_entity.type
_entity.pdbx_description
1 polymer ?
#
loop_
_entity_poly.entity_id
_entity_poly.type
_entity_poly.pdbx_seq_one_letter_code
_entity_poly.pdbx_strand_id
1 'polypeptide(L)'
;VLANPPETGAGMRADARGTDALWGLLRKYEDDGFVDQAKTMLVDENGRLHRQASEYLQRHLKDDIMQLYQEVYANPDLDDSARSTIRRAAAARMGDNPAANAIALTRFTQVMNELANPPEQPAEGEGRQRRRDPRAGVGTGRYYLERLAQGNNLKPESIAGRQSLLASFRATTADAEMVAMMDKVGERLNTMAADPAKRLPGFSLRQQRQGGQRGQGDQRRRPGQGGPGQGPGGRSNGK
;
A
#
# COMPACT_ATOMS: atom_id res chain seq x y z
N VAL A 1 37.01 20.53 -6.56
CA VAL A 1 36.78 21.39 -7.74
C VAL A 1 37.29 20.65 -8.97
N LEU A 2 36.40 20.00 -9.72
CA LEU A 2 36.75 19.42 -11.02
C LEU A 2 36.57 20.53 -12.06
N ALA A 3 37.69 21.03 -12.58
CA ALA A 3 37.73 22.07 -13.59
C ALA A 3 37.41 21.48 -14.97
N ASN A 4 36.62 22.24 -15.74
CA ASN A 4 36.22 22.08 -17.13
C ASN A 4 35.12 21.03 -17.42
N PRO A 5 33.84 21.44 -17.48
CA PRO A 5 32.80 20.62 -18.08
C PRO A 5 33.05 20.49 -19.60
N PRO A 6 32.88 19.29 -20.21
CA PRO A 6 33.01 19.13 -21.64
C PRO A 6 31.94 19.93 -22.38
N GLU A 7 32.36 20.63 -23.44
CA GLU A 7 31.49 21.46 -24.27
C GLU A 7 30.32 20.64 -24.84
N THR A 8 29.09 21.14 -24.60
CA THR A 8 27.83 20.57 -25.08
C THR A 8 27.60 20.93 -26.56
N GLY A 9 28.52 20.49 -27.42
CA GLY A 9 28.40 20.61 -28.87
C GLY A 9 28.25 19.23 -29.51
N ALA A 10 27.11 19.02 -30.19
CA ALA A 10 26.69 17.83 -30.94
C ALA A 10 25.90 16.80 -30.13
N GLY A 11 24.67 16.56 -30.58
CA GLY A 11 23.66 15.74 -29.93
C GLY A 11 24.18 14.39 -29.43
N MET A 12 24.33 14.28 -28.12
CA MET A 12 24.28 12.99 -27.44
C MET A 12 22.85 12.47 -27.56
N ARG A 13 22.58 11.72 -28.64
CA ARG A 13 21.72 10.55 -28.48
C ARG A 13 22.49 9.62 -27.56
N ALA A 14 22.37 9.85 -26.25
CA ALA A 14 22.88 8.93 -25.25
C ALA A 14 22.19 7.59 -25.54
N ASP A 15 22.97 6.60 -25.95
CA ASP A 15 22.48 5.25 -26.01
C ASP A 15 22.06 4.82 -24.59
N ALA A 16 21.16 3.84 -24.48
CA ALA A 16 20.70 3.36 -23.17
C ALA A 16 21.89 2.94 -22.28
N ARG A 17 23.00 2.51 -22.89
CA ARG A 17 24.25 2.11 -22.22
C ARG A 17 25.02 3.29 -21.61
N GLY A 18 25.15 4.41 -22.32
CA GLY A 18 25.79 5.63 -21.82
C GLY A 18 24.99 6.29 -20.71
N THR A 19 23.66 6.25 -20.80
CA THR A 19 22.77 6.73 -19.73
C THR A 19 22.91 5.86 -18.48
N ASP A 20 22.91 4.53 -18.62
CA ASP A 20 23.12 3.60 -17.50
C ASP A 20 24.51 3.78 -16.86
N ALA A 21 25.55 4.04 -17.66
CA ALA A 21 26.91 4.30 -17.17
C ALA A 21 26.98 5.60 -16.34
N LEU A 22 26.33 6.68 -16.80
CA LEU A 22 26.24 7.95 -16.05
C LEU A 22 25.62 7.73 -14.66
N TRP A 23 24.44 7.11 -14.59
CA TRP A 23 23.78 6.86 -13.32
C TRP A 23 24.55 5.88 -12.43
N GLY A 24 25.29 4.94 -13.04
CA GLY A 24 26.23 4.08 -12.34
C GLY A 24 27.34 4.88 -11.65
N LEU A 25 27.96 5.81 -12.36
CA LEU A 25 29.02 6.67 -11.83
C LEU A 25 28.50 7.60 -10.74
N LEU A 26 27.39 8.31 -10.97
CA LEU A 26 26.77 9.21 -10.00
C LEU A 26 26.47 8.51 -8.67
N ARG A 27 26.02 7.25 -8.72
CA ARG A 27 25.77 6.45 -7.50
C ARG A 27 27.03 5.89 -6.86
N LYS A 28 28.07 5.60 -7.65
CA LYS A 28 29.34 5.06 -7.16
C LYS A 28 30.14 6.11 -6.40
N TYR A 29 30.11 7.36 -6.89
CA TYR A 29 30.90 8.45 -6.32
C TYR A 29 30.12 9.32 -5.33
N GLU A 30 28.82 9.06 -5.13
CA GLU A 30 27.94 9.83 -4.24
C GLU A 30 28.06 11.34 -4.45
N ASP A 31 28.22 11.76 -5.71
CA ASP A 31 28.40 13.16 -6.09
C ASP A 31 27.08 13.89 -5.89
N ASP A 32 27.02 14.78 -4.90
CA ASP A 32 25.85 15.60 -4.56
C ASP A 32 25.62 16.77 -5.52
N GLY A 33 26.62 17.13 -6.34
CA GLY A 33 26.52 18.19 -7.34
C GLY A 33 25.49 17.94 -8.44
N PHE A 34 25.03 16.69 -8.59
CA PHE A 34 23.99 16.32 -9.56
C PHE A 34 22.57 16.29 -8.98
N VAL A 35 22.39 16.57 -7.68
CA VAL A 35 21.08 16.52 -7.02
C VAL A 35 20.05 17.42 -7.69
N ASP A 36 20.39 18.66 -8.00
CA ASP A 36 19.43 19.59 -8.58
C ASP A 36 19.02 19.21 -10.01
N GLN A 37 19.97 18.73 -10.82
CA GLN A 37 19.67 18.19 -12.15
C GLN A 37 18.82 16.90 -12.05
N ALA A 38 19.09 16.04 -11.08
CA ALA A 38 18.28 14.84 -10.87
C ALA A 38 16.84 15.19 -10.43
N LYS A 39 16.63 16.26 -9.64
CA LYS A 39 15.29 16.75 -9.27
C LYS A 39 14.50 17.16 -10.51
N THR A 40 15.12 17.90 -11.45
CA THR A 40 14.42 18.32 -12.69
C THR A 40 14.09 17.13 -13.60
N MET A 41 14.85 16.04 -13.51
CA MET A 41 14.61 14.81 -14.27
C MET A 41 13.66 13.82 -13.55
N LEU A 42 13.23 14.10 -12.31
CA LEU A 42 12.51 13.13 -11.50
C LEU A 42 11.16 12.72 -12.12
N VAL A 43 10.48 13.66 -12.76
CA VAL A 43 9.21 13.42 -13.45
C VAL A 43 9.43 13.67 -14.94
N ASP A 44 9.09 12.70 -15.78
CA ASP A 44 9.17 12.85 -17.23
C ASP A 44 7.95 13.61 -17.80
N GLU A 45 7.99 13.90 -19.10
CA GLU A 45 6.92 14.61 -19.81
C GLU A 45 5.56 13.90 -19.76
N ASN A 46 5.53 12.60 -19.45
CA ASN A 46 4.31 11.80 -19.31
C ASN A 46 3.86 11.69 -17.84
N GLY A 47 4.44 12.46 -16.93
CA GLY A 47 4.11 12.42 -15.51
C GLY A 47 4.62 11.17 -14.78
N ARG A 48 5.55 10.41 -15.36
CA ARG A 48 6.11 9.19 -14.75
C ARG A 48 7.39 9.50 -14.00
N LEU A 49 7.64 8.73 -12.93
CA LEU A 49 8.91 8.85 -12.21
C LEU A 49 10.05 8.25 -13.04
N HIS A 50 11.07 9.05 -13.29
CA HIS A 50 12.30 8.57 -13.90
C HIS A 50 13.06 7.70 -12.89
N ARG A 51 13.12 6.39 -13.15
CA ARG A 51 13.65 5.39 -12.21
C ARG A 51 15.03 5.73 -11.68
N GLN A 52 15.98 6.07 -12.55
CA GLN A 52 17.38 6.27 -12.14
C GLN A 52 17.56 7.56 -11.31
N ALA A 53 16.94 8.67 -11.72
CA ALA A 53 16.86 9.89 -10.94
C ALA A 53 16.23 9.65 -9.56
N SER A 54 15.10 8.91 -9.51
CA SER A 54 14.45 8.54 -8.25
C SER A 54 15.37 7.71 -7.34
N GLU A 55 16.04 6.69 -7.87
CA GLU A 55 16.99 5.86 -7.11
C GLU A 55 18.19 6.66 -6.61
N TYR A 56 18.74 7.54 -7.44
CA TYR A 56 19.85 8.41 -7.08
C TYR A 56 19.44 9.41 -5.98
N LEU A 57 18.30 10.08 -6.14
CA LEU A 57 17.79 11.05 -5.16
C LEU A 57 17.42 10.38 -3.83
N GLN A 58 16.86 9.16 -3.85
CA GLN A 58 16.58 8.42 -2.62
C GLN A 58 17.85 8.13 -1.81
N ARG A 59 18.99 7.89 -2.47
CA ARG A 59 20.27 7.65 -1.79
C ARG A 59 20.85 8.93 -1.16
N HIS A 60 20.77 10.04 -1.88
CA HIS A 60 21.36 11.31 -1.44
C HIS A 60 20.48 12.04 -0.44
N LEU A 61 19.18 12.16 -0.72
CA LEU A 61 18.24 12.89 0.12
C LEU A 61 17.73 12.06 1.31
N LYS A 62 17.80 10.71 1.24
CA LYS A 62 17.38 9.80 2.32
C LYS A 62 15.95 10.08 2.80
N ASP A 63 15.77 10.74 3.95
CA ASP A 63 14.46 11.09 4.49
C ASP A 63 13.88 12.37 3.88
N ASP A 64 14.73 13.27 3.39
CA ASP A 64 14.32 14.52 2.73
C ASP A 64 13.69 14.30 1.36
N ILE A 65 13.87 13.10 0.77
CA ILE A 65 13.16 12.70 -0.46
C ILE A 65 11.64 12.80 -0.29
N MET A 66 11.12 12.68 0.94
CA MET A 66 9.68 12.82 1.18
C MET A 66 9.17 14.23 0.93
N GLN A 67 9.98 15.27 1.18
CA GLN A 67 9.60 16.65 0.88
C GLN A 67 9.47 16.83 -0.64
N LEU A 68 10.46 16.35 -1.40
CA LEU A 68 10.41 16.36 -2.86
C LEU A 68 9.21 15.55 -3.39
N TYR A 69 8.92 14.38 -2.80
CA TYR A 69 7.75 13.59 -3.18
C TYR A 69 6.43 14.28 -2.84
N GLN A 70 6.36 15.07 -1.77
CA GLN A 70 5.17 15.85 -1.45
C GLN A 70 4.91 16.93 -2.51
N GLU A 71 5.96 17.66 -2.93
CA GLU A 71 5.88 18.64 -4.02
C GLU A 71 5.43 17.99 -5.33
N VAL A 72 6.08 16.88 -5.71
CA VAL A 72 5.74 16.12 -6.92
C VAL A 72 4.30 15.59 -6.86
N TYR A 73 3.85 15.11 -5.70
CA TYR A 73 2.50 14.55 -5.54
C TYR A 73 1.39 15.59 -5.74
N ALA A 74 1.69 16.87 -5.51
CA ALA A 74 0.77 17.99 -5.74
C ALA A 74 0.55 18.31 -7.23
N ASN A 75 1.44 17.84 -8.13
CA ASN A 75 1.29 18.03 -9.58
C ASN A 75 0.03 17.28 -10.07
N PRO A 76 -0.95 17.94 -10.71
CA PRO A 76 -2.15 17.29 -11.26
C PRO A 76 -1.86 16.30 -12.39
N ASP A 77 -0.83 16.56 -13.20
CA ASP A 77 -0.47 15.76 -14.38
C ASP A 77 0.37 14.52 -14.04
N LEU A 78 0.62 14.26 -12.76
CA LEU A 78 1.36 13.09 -12.32
C LEU A 78 0.57 11.81 -12.59
N ASP A 79 1.21 10.86 -13.26
CA ASP A 79 0.63 9.56 -13.61
C ASP A 79 0.28 8.72 -12.37
N ASP A 80 -0.75 7.87 -12.50
CA ASP A 80 -1.24 7.05 -11.39
C ASP A 80 -0.19 6.06 -10.87
N SER A 81 0.71 5.56 -11.71
CA SER A 81 1.81 4.68 -11.29
C SER A 81 2.83 5.44 -10.44
N ALA A 82 3.16 6.67 -10.84
CA ALA A 82 4.02 7.56 -10.07
C ALA A 82 3.38 7.91 -8.71
N ARG A 83 2.10 8.29 -8.71
CA ARG A 83 1.32 8.52 -7.48
C ARG A 83 1.31 7.30 -6.58
N SER A 84 1.08 6.11 -7.13
CA SER A 84 1.08 4.85 -6.39
C SER A 84 2.43 4.58 -5.72
N THR A 85 3.53 4.83 -6.44
CA THR A 85 4.90 4.70 -5.92
C THR A 85 5.16 5.65 -4.75
N ILE A 86 4.82 6.94 -4.91
CA ILE A 86 4.96 7.95 -3.86
C ILE A 86 4.12 7.60 -2.63
N ARG A 87 2.85 7.20 -2.82
CA ARG A 87 1.95 6.79 -1.73
C ARG A 87 2.51 5.62 -0.93
N ARG A 88 3.09 4.61 -1.59
CA ARG A 88 3.73 3.47 -0.89
C ARG A 88 4.95 3.91 -0.09
N ALA A 89 5.77 4.80 -0.66
CA ALA A 89 6.94 5.34 0.03
C ALA A 89 6.54 6.19 1.26
N ALA A 90 5.47 6.97 1.15
CA ALA A 90 4.90 7.74 2.24
C ALA A 90 4.28 6.83 3.32
N ALA A 91 3.48 5.83 2.92
CA ALA A 91 2.89 4.85 3.84
C ALA A 91 3.96 4.12 4.68
N ALA A 92 5.17 3.95 4.14
CA ALA A 92 6.28 3.33 4.86
C ALA A 92 6.80 4.18 6.03
N ARG A 93 6.61 5.50 6.00
CA ARG A 93 7.17 6.49 6.94
C ARG A 93 6.10 7.23 7.76
N MET A 94 4.87 6.71 7.78
CA MET A 94 3.79 7.32 8.55
C MET A 94 4.08 7.35 10.04
N GLY A 95 3.84 8.52 10.63
CA GLY A 95 4.13 8.88 12.02
C GLY A 95 5.57 9.33 12.27
N ASP A 96 6.48 9.15 11.32
CA ASP A 96 7.90 9.51 11.48
C ASP A 96 8.30 10.72 10.62
N ASN A 97 7.62 10.92 9.49
CA ASN A 97 7.97 11.96 8.52
C ASN A 97 6.76 12.86 8.22
N PRO A 98 6.84 14.18 8.46
CA PRO A 98 5.72 15.10 8.23
C PRO A 98 5.22 15.13 6.78
N ALA A 99 6.12 15.10 5.80
CA ALA A 99 5.74 15.12 4.38
C ALA A 99 5.04 13.80 3.98
N ALA A 100 5.52 12.67 4.50
CA ALA A 100 4.85 11.37 4.33
C ALA A 100 3.43 11.38 4.94
N ASN A 101 3.27 11.96 6.14
CA ASN A 101 1.98 12.10 6.80
C ASN A 101 1.01 12.96 5.97
N ALA A 102 1.49 14.06 5.37
CA ALA A 102 0.70 14.93 4.52
C ALA A 102 0.19 14.21 3.25
N ILE A 103 1.06 13.44 2.58
CA ILE A 103 0.69 12.63 1.41
C ILE A 103 -0.37 11.59 1.78
N ALA A 104 -0.15 10.87 2.89
CA ALA A 104 -1.07 9.85 3.37
C ALA A 104 -2.44 10.45 3.71
N LEU A 105 -2.48 11.56 4.46
CA LEU A 105 -3.69 12.29 4.81
C LEU A 105 -4.44 12.79 3.57
N THR A 106 -3.72 13.35 2.60
CA THR A 106 -4.31 13.83 1.34
C THR A 106 -5.03 12.69 0.62
N ARG A 107 -4.35 11.54 0.42
CA ARG A 107 -4.98 10.41 -0.26
C ARG A 107 -6.11 9.79 0.56
N PHE A 108 -5.95 9.69 1.88
CA PHE A 108 -6.98 9.16 2.76
C PHE A 108 -8.25 10.01 2.69
N THR A 109 -8.11 11.34 2.78
CA THR A 109 -9.22 12.30 2.67
C THR A 109 -9.93 12.19 1.32
N GLN A 110 -9.18 12.10 0.21
CA GLN A 110 -9.76 11.87 -1.12
C GLN A 110 -10.61 10.61 -1.15
N VAL A 111 -10.11 9.51 -0.58
CA VAL A 111 -10.84 8.24 -0.52
C VAL A 111 -12.11 8.35 0.33
N MET A 112 -12.06 9.07 1.46
CA MET A 112 -13.25 9.29 2.29
C MET A 112 -14.29 10.14 1.54
N ASN A 113 -13.87 11.15 0.80
CA ASN A 113 -14.75 11.95 -0.04
C ASN A 113 -15.38 11.13 -1.19
N GLU A 114 -14.59 10.25 -1.83
CA GLU A 114 -15.09 9.30 -2.84
C GLU A 114 -16.12 8.31 -2.26
N LEU A 115 -15.96 7.89 -1.00
CA LEU A 115 -16.90 7.00 -0.30
C LEU A 115 -18.19 7.72 0.12
N ALA A 116 -18.07 8.97 0.58
CA ALA A 116 -19.23 9.77 0.97
C ALA A 116 -20.06 10.23 -0.24
N ASN A 117 -19.41 10.42 -1.39
CA ASN A 117 -20.02 10.87 -2.63
C ASN A 117 -19.71 9.88 -3.77
N PRO A 118 -20.30 8.67 -3.75
CA PRO A 118 -20.06 7.68 -4.79
C PRO A 118 -20.53 8.24 -6.15
N PRO A 119 -19.76 8.00 -7.24
CA PRO A 119 -20.18 8.43 -8.57
C PRO A 119 -21.51 7.77 -8.95
N GLU A 120 -22.36 8.49 -9.68
CA GLU A 120 -23.59 7.93 -10.24
C GLU A 120 -23.26 6.68 -11.06
N GLN A 121 -23.99 5.59 -10.80
CA GLN A 121 -23.81 4.37 -11.57
C GLN A 121 -24.33 4.62 -12.99
N PRO A 122 -23.55 4.29 -14.04
CA PRO A 122 -24.05 4.42 -15.40
C PRO A 122 -25.32 3.58 -15.57
N ALA A 123 -26.29 4.09 -16.33
CA ALA A 123 -27.57 3.44 -16.57
C ALA A 123 -27.37 2.00 -17.09
N GLU A 124 -28.27 1.09 -16.73
CA GLU A 124 -28.21 -0.30 -17.14
C GLU A 124 -28.17 -0.42 -18.67
N GLY A 125 -27.01 -0.78 -19.23
CA GLY A 125 -26.84 -0.99 -20.68
C GLY A 125 -25.61 -0.31 -21.27
N GLU A 126 -25.07 0.72 -20.61
CA GLU A 126 -23.86 1.41 -21.08
C GLU A 126 -22.60 0.70 -20.60
N GLY A 127 -22.18 -0.33 -21.34
CA GLY A 127 -20.81 -0.84 -21.33
C GLY A 127 -20.31 -1.48 -20.03
N ARG A 128 -19.76 -2.70 -20.13
CA ARG A 128 -19.00 -3.35 -19.05
C ARG A 128 -17.65 -2.66 -18.75
N GLN A 129 -17.53 -1.35 -18.92
CA GLN A 129 -16.36 -0.60 -18.48
C GLN A 129 -16.40 -0.53 -16.95
N ARG A 130 -15.82 -1.57 -16.33
CA ARG A 130 -15.50 -1.73 -14.91
C ARG A 130 -16.47 -0.95 -14.01
N ARG A 131 -17.61 -1.56 -13.64
CA ARG A 131 -18.40 -1.15 -12.48
C ARG A 131 -17.43 -0.96 -11.32
N ARG A 132 -17.02 0.28 -11.04
CA ARG A 132 -16.07 0.59 -9.97
C ARG A 132 -16.87 0.33 -8.70
N ASP A 133 -16.49 -0.72 -7.99
CA ASP A 133 -17.14 -1.08 -6.72
C ASP A 133 -17.21 0.19 -5.85
N PRO A 134 -18.41 0.65 -5.45
CA PRO A 134 -18.56 1.81 -4.58
C PRO A 134 -17.75 1.67 -3.28
N ARG A 135 -17.43 0.43 -2.86
CA ARG A 135 -16.59 0.11 -1.70
C ARG A 135 -15.10 -0.04 -2.01
N ALA A 136 -14.65 0.19 -3.24
CA ALA A 136 -13.22 0.15 -3.58
C ALA A 136 -12.38 1.11 -2.71
N GLY A 137 -12.97 2.23 -2.29
CA GLY A 137 -12.36 3.17 -1.35
C GLY A 137 -12.04 2.55 0.01
N VAL A 138 -12.88 1.65 0.53
CA VAL A 138 -12.66 0.96 1.82
C VAL A 138 -11.37 0.15 1.81
N GLY A 139 -11.02 -0.46 0.67
CA GLY A 139 -9.75 -1.16 0.52
C GLY A 139 -8.53 -0.24 0.70
N THR A 140 -8.59 0.97 0.14
CA THR A 140 -7.51 1.96 0.25
C THR A 140 -7.45 2.56 1.65
N GLY A 141 -8.59 2.91 2.25
CA GLY A 141 -8.64 3.42 3.62
C GLY A 141 -8.05 2.40 4.61
N ARG A 142 -8.47 1.13 4.50
CA ARG A 142 -7.93 0.02 5.28
C ARG A 142 -6.42 -0.15 5.13
N TYR A 143 -5.88 0.00 3.92
CA TYR A 143 -4.43 -0.10 3.69
C TYR A 143 -3.65 0.89 4.56
N TYR A 144 -4.06 2.16 4.61
CA TYR A 144 -3.39 3.17 5.44
C TYR A 144 -3.59 2.90 6.94
N LEU A 145 -4.78 2.48 7.34
CA LEU A 145 -5.08 2.11 8.73
C LEU A 145 -4.27 0.92 9.23
N GLU A 146 -4.19 -0.16 8.44
CA GLU A 146 -3.33 -1.31 8.76
C GLU A 146 -1.87 -0.88 8.86
N ARG A 147 -1.41 0.01 7.97
CA ARG A 147 -0.02 0.46 7.96
C ARG A 147 0.36 1.27 9.20
N LEU A 148 -0.55 2.08 9.76
CA LEU A 148 -0.31 2.76 11.05
C LEU A 148 -0.04 1.76 12.18
N ALA A 149 -0.81 0.68 12.25
CA ALA A 149 -0.69 -0.34 13.29
C ALA A 149 0.37 -1.42 13.01
N GLN A 150 1.06 -1.36 11.86
CA GLN A 150 2.09 -2.32 11.46
C GLN A 150 3.51 -1.80 11.73
N GLY A 151 4.39 -2.71 12.14
CA GLY A 151 5.79 -2.40 12.42
C GLY A 151 6.20 -3.02 13.74
N ASN A 152 7.47 -3.41 13.82
CA ASN A 152 8.08 -3.93 15.03
C ASN A 152 9.15 -2.93 15.48
N ASN A 153 9.39 -2.84 16.79
CA ASN A 153 10.43 -1.98 17.37
C ASN A 153 10.32 -0.50 16.93
N LEU A 154 9.09 0.01 16.86
CA LEU A 154 8.89 1.43 16.59
C LEU A 154 9.37 2.25 17.79
N LYS A 155 9.95 3.41 17.51
CA LYS A 155 10.33 4.34 18.56
C LYS A 155 9.08 4.92 19.21
N PRO A 156 9.11 5.31 20.50
CA PRO A 156 7.98 5.97 21.16
C PRO A 156 7.44 7.18 20.37
N GLU A 157 8.34 7.98 19.78
CA GLU A 157 8.00 9.14 18.97
C GLU A 157 7.24 8.74 17.70
N SER A 158 7.66 7.66 17.05
CA SER A 158 6.96 7.07 15.90
C SER A 158 5.53 6.69 16.25
N ILE A 159 5.33 6.06 17.41
CA ILE A 159 4.01 5.62 17.86
C ILE A 159 3.12 6.83 18.14
N ALA A 160 3.64 7.85 18.83
CA ALA A 160 2.93 9.10 19.08
C ALA A 160 2.54 9.82 17.77
N GLY A 161 3.45 9.90 16.80
CA GLY A 161 3.16 10.47 15.49
C GLY A 161 2.08 9.71 14.72
N ARG A 162 2.02 8.38 14.86
CA ARG A 162 0.94 7.56 14.27
C ARG A 162 -0.39 7.75 14.97
N GLN A 163 -0.40 7.92 16.29
CA GLN A 163 -1.62 8.28 17.03
C GLN A 163 -2.16 9.64 16.59
N SER A 164 -1.27 10.63 16.41
CA SER A 164 -1.65 11.93 15.86
C SER A 164 -2.21 11.81 14.44
N LEU A 165 -1.59 11.01 13.57
CA LEU A 165 -2.08 10.82 12.20
C LEU A 165 -3.42 10.07 12.17
N LEU A 166 -3.64 9.11 13.06
CA LEU A 166 -4.94 8.44 13.23
C LEU A 166 -6.03 9.43 13.64
N ALA A 167 -5.72 10.38 14.54
CA ALA A 167 -6.65 11.44 14.92
C ALA A 167 -7.00 12.33 13.71
N SER A 168 -6.02 12.68 12.88
CA SER A 168 -6.27 13.40 11.63
C SER A 168 -7.15 12.61 10.66
N PHE A 169 -6.95 11.28 10.54
CA PHE A 169 -7.81 10.44 9.70
C PHE A 169 -9.25 10.40 10.22
N ARG A 170 -9.45 10.32 11.53
CA ARG A 170 -10.80 10.34 12.14
C ARG A 170 -11.58 11.62 11.80
N ALA A 171 -10.89 12.75 11.64
CA ALA A 171 -11.54 14.01 11.27
C ALA A 171 -12.06 14.04 9.82
N THR A 172 -11.68 13.08 8.97
CA THR A 172 -12.00 13.10 7.52
C THR A 172 -13.26 12.32 7.14
N THR A 173 -13.87 11.56 8.07
CA THR A 173 -15.01 10.70 7.74
C THR A 173 -15.89 10.42 8.95
N ALA A 174 -17.18 10.21 8.68
CA ALA A 174 -18.15 9.68 9.63
C ALA A 174 -18.60 8.24 9.26
N ASP A 175 -17.99 7.60 8.26
CA ASP A 175 -18.33 6.24 7.85
C ASP A 175 -18.08 5.25 9.00
N ALA A 176 -19.13 4.54 9.41
CA ALA A 176 -19.09 3.68 10.59
C ALA A 176 -18.10 2.50 10.45
N GLU A 177 -17.89 1.97 9.23
CA GLU A 177 -16.94 0.90 8.98
C GLU A 177 -15.50 1.41 9.16
N MET A 178 -15.21 2.59 8.59
CA MET A 178 -13.93 3.27 8.73
C MET A 178 -13.62 3.65 10.18
N VAL A 179 -14.60 4.19 10.91
CA VAL A 179 -14.46 4.54 12.34
C VAL A 179 -14.15 3.29 13.17
N ALA A 180 -14.90 2.20 12.98
CA ALA A 180 -14.66 0.95 13.69
C ALA A 180 -13.26 0.36 13.41
N MET A 181 -12.75 0.53 12.18
CA MET A 181 -11.37 0.16 11.84
C MET A 181 -10.34 1.06 12.54
N MET A 182 -10.59 2.37 12.61
CA MET A 182 -9.73 3.31 13.32
C MET A 182 -9.67 3.02 14.82
N ASP A 183 -10.78 2.61 15.43
CA ASP A 183 -10.81 2.23 16.86
C ASP A 183 -9.88 1.05 17.15
N LYS A 184 -9.93 0.00 16.32
CA LYS A 184 -9.01 -1.14 16.42
C LYS A 184 -7.54 -0.74 16.22
N VAL A 185 -7.27 0.19 15.30
CA VAL A 185 -5.91 0.75 15.12
C VAL A 185 -5.49 1.54 16.36
N GLY A 186 -6.40 2.33 16.95
CA GLY A 186 -6.16 3.07 18.17
C GLY A 186 -5.81 2.18 19.35
N GLU A 187 -6.59 1.13 19.59
CA GLU A 187 -6.30 0.11 20.62
C GLU A 187 -4.92 -0.52 20.41
N ARG A 188 -4.59 -0.84 19.16
CA ARG A 188 -3.29 -1.41 18.81
C ARG A 188 -2.14 -0.44 19.08
N LEU A 189 -2.26 0.82 18.65
CA LEU A 189 -1.24 1.84 18.90
C LEU A 189 -1.07 2.10 20.40
N ASN A 190 -2.15 2.11 21.18
CA ASN A 190 -2.08 2.25 22.64
C ASN A 190 -1.34 1.06 23.29
N THR A 191 -1.58 -0.15 22.80
CA THR A 191 -0.85 -1.35 23.25
C THR A 191 0.64 -1.23 22.93
N MET A 192 1.00 -0.72 21.75
CA MET A 192 2.38 -0.49 21.36
C MET A 192 3.03 0.62 22.18
N ALA A 193 2.30 1.69 22.48
CA ALA A 193 2.79 2.80 23.30
C ALA A 193 3.07 2.37 24.75
N ALA A 194 2.23 1.49 25.30
CA ALA A 194 2.38 0.98 26.66
C ALA A 194 3.62 0.08 26.81
N ASP A 195 3.98 -0.67 25.76
CA ASP A 195 5.18 -1.53 25.76
C ASP A 195 5.81 -1.58 24.35
N PRO A 196 6.65 -0.58 24.00
CA PRO A 196 7.26 -0.49 22.67
C PRO A 196 8.23 -1.65 22.34
N ALA A 197 8.76 -2.32 23.37
CA ALA A 197 9.67 -3.46 23.22
C ALA A 197 8.91 -4.77 22.95
N LYS A 198 7.61 -4.81 23.23
CA LYS A 198 6.78 -6.00 23.05
C LYS A 198 6.58 -6.34 21.58
N ARG A 199 6.94 -7.56 21.23
CA ARG A 199 6.58 -8.15 19.94
C ARG A 199 5.12 -8.53 19.95
N LEU A 200 4.33 -7.81 19.17
CA LEU A 200 2.91 -8.09 19.01
C LEU A 200 2.66 -8.91 17.74
N PRO A 201 1.62 -9.75 17.69
CA PRO A 201 1.28 -10.55 16.51
C PRO A 201 0.92 -9.67 15.32
N GLY A 202 0.95 -10.24 14.10
CA GLY A 202 0.59 -9.53 12.87
C GLY A 202 -0.80 -8.87 12.98
N PHE A 203 -0.90 -7.62 12.53
CA PHE A 203 -2.14 -6.85 12.56
C PHE A 203 -2.80 -6.83 11.19
N SER A 204 -4.09 -7.17 11.14
CA SER A 204 -4.93 -7.00 9.96
C SER A 204 -6.35 -6.63 10.36
N LEU A 205 -6.96 -5.75 9.57
CA LEU A 205 -8.36 -5.35 9.65
C LEU A 205 -9.25 -6.26 8.80
N ARG A 206 -8.67 -7.21 8.03
CA ARG A 206 -9.40 -8.02 7.05
C ARG A 206 -10.29 -9.10 7.69
N GLN A 207 -10.07 -9.50 8.95
CA GLN A 207 -10.90 -10.54 9.59
C GLN A 207 -11.01 -10.39 11.12
N GLN A 208 -12.26 -10.30 11.59
CA GLN A 208 -12.78 -11.20 12.63
C GLN A 208 -14.31 -11.33 12.53
N ARG A 209 -14.82 -11.82 11.39
CA ARG A 209 -16.07 -12.60 11.36
C ARG A 209 -15.68 -14.08 11.32
N GLN A 210 -15.15 -14.59 12.43
CA GLN A 210 -15.06 -16.03 12.72
C GLN A 210 -15.56 -16.26 14.13
N GLY A 211 -16.88 -16.15 14.27
CA GLY A 211 -17.65 -16.60 15.43
C GLY A 211 -18.94 -17.33 15.01
N GLY A 212 -19.05 -17.73 13.74
CA GLY A 212 -20.15 -18.54 13.23
C GLY A 212 -19.74 -20.01 13.22
N GLN A 213 -20.11 -20.72 14.28
CA GLN A 213 -20.32 -22.17 14.35
C GLN A 213 -19.76 -22.98 13.17
N ARG A 214 -18.50 -23.45 13.30
CA ARG A 214 -18.17 -24.77 12.76
C ARG A 214 -18.86 -25.76 13.69
N GLY A 215 -20.04 -26.20 13.27
CA GLY A 215 -20.79 -27.27 13.90
C GLY A 215 -19.84 -28.40 14.25
N GLN A 216 -19.83 -28.73 15.53
CA GLN A 216 -19.33 -30.00 16.04
C GLN A 216 -19.93 -31.08 15.15
N GLY A 217 -19.07 -31.74 14.37
CA GLY A 217 -19.42 -32.96 13.66
C GLY A 217 -19.77 -33.99 14.72
N ASP A 218 -21.07 -34.09 14.96
CA ASP A 218 -21.71 -34.90 15.98
C ASP A 218 -21.29 -36.37 15.79
N GLN A 219 -20.38 -36.81 16.66
CA GLN A 219 -20.15 -38.21 16.93
C GLN A 219 -21.44 -38.78 17.52
N ARG A 220 -22.34 -39.32 16.68
CA ARG A 220 -23.28 -40.41 17.01
C ARG A 220 -24.30 -40.56 15.88
N ARG A 221 -24.19 -41.66 15.11
CA ARG A 221 -25.28 -42.60 14.80
C ARG A 221 -24.78 -43.70 13.86
N ARG A 222 -24.32 -44.80 14.48
CA ARG A 222 -24.52 -46.15 13.94
C ARG A 222 -26.03 -46.45 13.92
N PRO A 223 -26.49 -47.19 12.91
CA PRO A 223 -27.40 -48.32 13.11
C PRO A 223 -26.72 -49.59 12.54
N GLY A 224 -26.40 -50.63 13.32
CA GLY A 224 -27.38 -51.61 13.80
C GLY A 224 -27.73 -52.57 12.65
N GLN A 225 -26.88 -53.55 12.31
CA GLN A 225 -27.00 -54.97 12.70
C GLN A 225 -28.41 -55.57 12.57
N GLY A 226 -28.55 -56.55 11.65
CA GLY A 226 -29.64 -57.52 11.55
C GLY A 226 -29.48 -58.42 10.31
N GLY A 227 -28.90 -59.62 10.46
CA GLY A 227 -28.80 -60.66 9.41
C GLY A 227 -30.07 -61.53 9.33
N PRO A 228 -30.00 -62.86 9.04
CA PRO A 228 -29.14 -63.67 8.17
C PRO A 228 -29.96 -64.48 7.12
N GLY A 229 -29.34 -65.15 6.12
CA GLY A 229 -30.02 -66.25 5.39
C GLY A 229 -29.61 -66.57 3.94
N GLN A 230 -28.79 -67.62 3.80
CA GLN A 230 -28.84 -68.73 2.82
C GLN A 230 -29.16 -68.52 1.31
N GLY A 231 -28.22 -68.97 0.46
CA GLY A 231 -28.52 -70.05 -0.52
C GLY A 231 -28.60 -69.71 -2.02
N PRO A 232 -28.39 -70.69 -2.93
CA PRO A 232 -27.36 -70.61 -3.97
C PRO A 232 -27.84 -70.78 -5.44
N GLY A 233 -26.95 -70.49 -6.40
CA GLY A 233 -27.06 -70.93 -7.81
C GLY A 233 -26.17 -70.05 -8.70
N GLY A 234 -25.24 -70.52 -9.53
CA GLY A 234 -25.20 -71.77 -10.28
C GLY A 234 -25.30 -71.45 -11.78
N ARG A 235 -24.15 -71.38 -12.46
CA ARG A 235 -23.87 -71.51 -13.91
C ARG A 235 -25.00 -71.32 -14.94
N SER A 236 -24.74 -70.55 -16.00
CA SER A 236 -24.55 -71.11 -17.37
C SER A 236 -24.22 -70.04 -18.43
N ASN A 237 -23.37 -70.45 -19.38
CA ASN A 237 -23.07 -69.79 -20.64
C ASN A 237 -24.25 -69.88 -21.62
N GLY A 238 -24.30 -68.95 -22.59
CA GLY A 238 -25.12 -69.09 -23.79
C GLY A 238 -24.59 -68.28 -24.96
N LYS A 239 -24.08 -69.02 -25.96
CA LYS A 239 -23.74 -68.69 -27.36
C LYS A 239 -22.43 -67.94 -27.65
#